data_AF-A0A412QC17-F1
#
_entry.id   AF-A0A412QC17-F1
#
_cell.length_a   1.000
_cell.length_b   1.000
_cell.length_c   1.000
_cell.angle_alpha   90.00
_cell.angle_beta   90.00
_cell.angle_gamma   90.00
#
_symmetry.space_group_name_H-M   'P 1'
#
loop_
_entity.id
_entity.type
_entity.pdbx_description
1 polymer ?
#
loop_
_entity_poly.entity_id
_entity_poly.type
_entity_poly.pdbx_seq_one_letter_code
_entity_poly.pdbx_strand_id
1 'polypeptide(L)'
;MQITYGYYADEYGGKTIPEQDFRKAEKQAEAYIRHLTYVKGDIFAVENDVVKDAVCAAAEVYYKYNAQQQSGTPLVKSENNDGYSVTYVTEQTDGKTAEEMVKKKAYDAVYPYLLPTGWLSRKVGVRCDHKCRCDSL
;
A
#
# COMPACT_ATOMS: atom_id res chain seq x y z
N MET A 1 16.38 8.92 -0.79
CA MET A 1 16.90 7.69 -0.14
C MET A 1 16.87 6.56 -1.16
N GLN A 2 17.94 5.77 -1.32
CA GLN A 2 17.94 4.56 -2.16
C GLN A 2 18.11 3.34 -1.27
N ILE A 3 17.35 2.27 -1.52
CA ILE A 3 17.46 1.02 -0.77
C ILE A 3 18.29 0.04 -1.58
N THR A 4 19.33 -0.52 -0.96
CA THR A 4 20.19 -1.53 -1.59
C THR A 4 19.58 -2.92 -1.40
N TYR A 5 19.92 -3.86 -2.28
CA TYR A 5 19.50 -5.25 -2.11
C TYR A 5 20.04 -5.87 -0.81
N GLY A 6 21.26 -5.48 -0.40
CA GLY A 6 21.83 -5.90 0.88
C GLY A 6 20.96 -5.48 2.07
N TYR A 7 20.45 -4.24 2.09
CA TYR A 7 19.50 -3.82 3.12
C TYR A 7 18.23 -4.69 3.13
N TYR A 8 17.66 -4.95 1.94
CA TYR A 8 16.48 -5.80 1.81
C TYR A 8 16.71 -7.23 2.31
N ALA A 9 17.86 -7.84 1.98
CA ALA A 9 18.15 -9.23 2.30
C ALA A 9 18.64 -9.41 3.75
N ASP A 10 19.56 -8.55 4.20
CA ASP A 10 20.30 -8.72 5.46
C ASP A 10 19.64 -7.99 6.64
N GLU A 11 19.16 -6.75 6.43
CA GLU A 11 18.55 -5.96 7.52
C GLU A 11 17.05 -6.19 7.62
N TYR A 12 16.34 -6.08 6.50
CA TYR A 12 14.89 -6.31 6.43
C TYR A 12 14.53 -7.81 6.46
N GLY A 13 15.45 -8.69 6.01
CA GLY A 13 15.26 -10.15 6.02
C GLY A 13 14.38 -10.68 4.88
N GLY A 14 14.24 -9.91 3.81
CA GLY A 14 13.43 -10.25 2.64
C GLY A 14 14.05 -11.34 1.77
N LYS A 15 13.22 -12.29 1.32
CA LYS A 15 13.64 -13.44 0.49
C LYS A 15 12.80 -13.65 -0.76
N THR A 16 11.78 -12.81 -0.95
CA THR A 16 10.79 -12.99 -2.02
C THR A 16 11.34 -12.50 -3.36
N ILE A 17 12.05 -11.37 -3.36
CA ILE A 17 12.47 -10.66 -4.58
C ILE A 17 13.90 -11.07 -4.93
N PRO A 18 14.18 -11.57 -6.15
CA PRO A 18 15.53 -11.78 -6.63
C PRO A 18 16.18 -10.43 -6.97
N GLU A 19 17.50 -10.33 -6.77
CA GLU A 19 18.27 -9.08 -6.94
C GLU A 19 18.03 -8.39 -8.30
N GLN A 20 17.92 -9.18 -9.37
CA GLN A 20 17.69 -8.68 -10.74
C GLN A 20 16.37 -7.91 -10.91
N ASP A 21 15.35 -8.23 -10.11
CA ASP A 21 14.02 -7.60 -10.18
C ASP A 21 13.77 -6.65 -9.01
N PHE A 22 14.63 -6.66 -8.00
CA PHE A 22 14.55 -5.78 -6.83
C PHE A 22 14.45 -4.31 -7.21
N ARG A 23 15.33 -3.84 -8.12
CA ARG A 23 15.33 -2.44 -8.55
C ARG A 23 14.03 -2.01 -9.24
N LYS A 24 13.31 -2.92 -9.88
CA LYS A 24 12.01 -2.61 -10.51
C LYS A 24 10.92 -2.51 -9.44
N ALA A 25 10.88 -3.47 -8.52
CA ALA A 25 9.91 -3.51 -7.44
C ALA A 25 10.08 -2.33 -6.46
N GLU A 26 11.33 -1.98 -6.14
CA GLU A 26 11.68 -0.84 -5.28
C GLU A 26 11.19 0.48 -5.87
N LYS A 27 11.44 0.75 -7.16
CA LYS A 27 10.93 1.96 -7.81
C LYS A 27 9.41 2.06 -7.80
N GLN A 28 8.71 0.94 -7.98
CA GLN A 28 7.25 0.91 -7.92
C GLN A 28 6.74 1.21 -6.51
N ALA A 29 7.37 0.62 -5.51
CA ALA A 29 7.06 0.86 -4.10
C ALA A 29 7.37 2.31 -3.68
N GLU A 30 8.51 2.87 -4.08
CA GLU A 30 8.86 4.27 -3.81
C GLU A 30 7.82 5.21 -4.40
N ALA A 31 7.48 5.04 -5.69
CA ALA A 31 6.47 5.86 -6.36
C ALA A 31 5.11 5.78 -5.64
N TYR A 32 4.72 4.59 -5.16
CA TYR A 32 3.48 4.39 -4.43
C TYR A 32 3.49 5.09 -3.06
N ILE A 33 4.58 4.96 -2.30
CA ILE A 33 4.70 5.62 -0.99
C ILE A 33 4.74 7.14 -1.16
N ARG A 34 5.47 7.67 -2.16
CA ARG A 34 5.41 9.11 -2.51
C ARG A 34 3.99 9.56 -2.81
N HIS A 35 3.22 8.73 -3.53
CA HIS A 35 1.82 9.02 -3.82
C HIS A 35 0.93 8.99 -2.57
N LEU A 36 1.25 8.21 -1.54
CA LEU A 36 0.50 8.24 -0.27
C LEU A 36 0.85 9.47 0.57
N THR A 37 2.10 9.91 0.54
CA THR A 37 2.62 10.93 1.46
C THR A 37 2.73 12.32 0.84
N TYR A 38 2.42 12.50 -0.45
CA TYR A 38 2.66 13.75 -1.20
C TYR A 38 2.12 15.00 -0.50
N VAL A 39 0.99 14.87 0.21
CA VAL A 39 0.34 15.99 0.94
C VAL A 39 1.22 16.50 2.09
N LYS A 40 2.04 15.64 2.68
CA LYS A 40 2.92 15.98 3.81
C LYS A 40 4.36 16.28 3.39
N GLY A 41 4.70 16.11 2.11
CA GLY A 41 6.02 16.37 1.55
C GLY A 41 6.78 15.11 1.16
N ASP A 42 8.10 15.25 1.00
CA ASP A 42 8.98 14.15 0.58
C ASP A 42 9.46 13.34 1.81
N ILE A 43 8.81 12.19 2.02
CA ILE A 43 9.19 11.23 3.06
C ILE A 43 10.61 10.66 2.88
N PHE A 44 11.15 10.72 1.66
CA PHE A 44 12.47 10.19 1.32
C PHE A 44 13.61 11.21 1.46
N ALA A 45 13.29 12.43 1.92
CA ALA A 45 14.26 13.51 2.13
C ALA A 45 15.18 13.25 3.33
N VAL A 46 14.68 12.55 4.36
CA VAL A 46 15.45 12.16 5.54
C VAL A 46 15.57 10.64 5.56
N GLU A 47 16.77 10.13 5.83
CA GLU A 47 16.96 8.70 5.99
C GLU A 47 16.26 8.19 7.25
N ASN A 48 15.40 7.19 7.08
CA ASN A 48 14.65 6.59 8.17
C ASN A 48 14.43 5.11 7.87
N ASP A 49 14.92 4.26 8.78
CA ASP A 49 14.86 2.80 8.60
C ASP A 49 13.41 2.29 8.54
N VAL A 50 12.48 2.92 9.27
CA VAL A 50 11.05 2.59 9.19
C VAL A 50 10.48 2.84 7.78
N VAL A 51 10.99 3.85 7.08
CA VAL A 51 10.58 4.15 5.69
C VAL A 51 11.23 3.15 4.73
N LYS A 52 12.47 2.72 4.97
CA LYS A 52 13.12 1.67 4.19
C LYS A 52 12.37 0.33 4.33
N ASP A 53 11.98 -0.02 5.55
CA ASP A 53 11.17 -1.22 5.83
C ASP A 53 9.81 -1.17 5.12
N ALA A 54 9.17 0.00 5.13
CA ALA A 54 7.90 0.22 4.44
C ALA A 54 8.05 0.00 2.92
N VAL A 55 9.11 0.53 2.30
CA VAL A 55 9.37 0.33 0.87
C VAL A 55 9.65 -1.14 0.57
N CYS A 56 10.43 -1.83 1.42
CA CYS A 56 10.69 -3.25 1.26
C CYS A 56 9.39 -4.06 1.30
N ALA A 57 8.51 -3.77 2.26
CA ALA A 57 7.20 -4.41 2.39
C ALA A 57 6.32 -4.20 1.14
N ALA A 58 6.25 -2.96 0.63
CA ALA A 58 5.53 -2.65 -0.61
C ALA A 58 6.15 -3.33 -1.84
N ALA A 59 7.49 -3.37 -1.92
CA ALA A 59 8.20 -3.97 -3.04
C ALA A 59 7.86 -5.46 -3.18
N GLU A 60 7.73 -6.19 -2.06
CA GLU A 60 7.34 -7.60 -2.12
C GLU A 60 5.93 -7.80 -2.66
N VAL A 61 4.99 -6.92 -2.31
CA VAL A 61 3.61 -6.96 -2.83
C VAL A 61 3.60 -6.73 -4.34
N TYR A 62 4.32 -5.72 -4.82
CA TYR A 62 4.42 -5.42 -6.25
C TYR A 62 5.13 -6.53 -7.02
N TYR A 63 6.18 -7.11 -6.46
CA TYR A 63 6.86 -8.25 -7.07
C TYR A 63 5.93 -9.46 -7.21
N LYS A 64 5.21 -9.84 -6.15
CA LYS A 64 4.23 -10.94 -6.19
C LYS A 64 3.14 -10.68 -7.22
N TYR A 65 2.66 -9.46 -7.33
CA TYR A 65 1.66 -9.09 -8.33
C TYR A 65 2.20 -9.19 -9.76
N ASN A 66 3.40 -8.65 -10.02
CA ASN A 66 4.01 -8.72 -11.34
C ASN A 66 4.30 -10.17 -11.76
N ALA A 67 4.75 -11.00 -10.81
CA ALA A 67 4.95 -12.43 -11.05
C ALA A 67 3.63 -13.16 -11.38
N GLN A 68 2.53 -12.83 -10.68
CA GLN A 68 1.20 -13.39 -10.96
C GLN A 68 0.64 -12.96 -12.32
N GLN A 69 0.91 -11.72 -12.73
CA GLN A 69 0.52 -11.22 -14.07
C GLN A 69 1.29 -11.94 -15.18
N GLN A 70 2.58 -12.23 -14.97
CA GLN A 70 3.42 -12.93 -15.95
C GLN A 70 3.13 -14.42 -16.05
N SER A 71 2.68 -15.07 -14.97
CA SER A 71 2.35 -16.50 -14.98
C SER A 71 1.01 -16.82 -15.68
N GLY A 72 0.25 -15.81 -16.10
CA GLY A 72 -0.98 -15.98 -16.88
C GLY A 72 -2.08 -16.77 -16.16
N THR A 73 -1.95 -17.01 -14.85
CA THR A 73 -2.95 -17.67 -14.04
C THR A 73 -4.10 -16.68 -13.83
N PRO A 74 -5.28 -16.89 -14.45
CA PRO A 74 -6.41 -16.01 -14.25
C PRO A 74 -6.73 -15.98 -12.76
N LEU A 75 -6.86 -14.76 -12.24
CA LEU A 75 -7.31 -14.45 -10.90
C LEU A 75 -8.50 -15.36 -10.57
N VAL A 76 -8.28 -16.39 -9.74
CA VAL A 76 -9.36 -17.21 -9.21
C VAL A 76 -10.25 -16.24 -8.47
N LYS A 77 -11.46 -16.05 -9.03
CA LYS A 77 -12.57 -15.35 -8.40
C LYS A 77 -12.73 -15.94 -7.00
N SER A 78 -12.24 -15.23 -5.99
CA SER A 78 -12.56 -15.55 -4.61
C SER A 78 -13.98 -15.04 -4.36
N GLU A 79 -14.95 -15.89 -4.68
CA GLU A 79 -16.30 -15.80 -4.17
C GLU A 79 -16.29 -16.34 -2.73
N ASN A 80 -16.24 -15.44 -1.75
CA ASN A 80 -16.77 -15.61 -0.37
C ASN A 80 -16.72 -14.20 0.29
N ASN A 81 -17.80 -13.42 0.34
CA ASN A 81 -18.96 -13.48 1.23
C ASN A 81 -18.63 -13.30 2.73
N ASP A 82 -18.14 -12.12 3.11
CA ASP A 82 -18.14 -11.65 4.50
C ASP A 82 -18.49 -10.16 4.58
N GLY A 83 -19.73 -9.85 4.24
CA GLY A 83 -20.55 -8.86 4.97
C GLY A 83 -20.07 -7.40 5.11
N TYR A 84 -19.15 -6.89 4.30
CA TYR A 84 -18.82 -5.45 4.30
C TYR A 84 -19.01 -4.81 2.93
N SER A 85 -20.24 -4.33 2.72
CA SER A 85 -20.67 -3.60 1.53
C SER A 85 -19.94 -2.25 1.43
N VAL A 86 -19.01 -2.14 0.49
CA VAL A 86 -18.62 -0.84 -0.06
C VAL A 86 -19.06 -0.82 -1.52
N THR A 87 -20.17 -0.14 -1.76
CA THR A 87 -20.74 0.08 -3.09
C THR A 87 -19.90 1.12 -3.82
N TYR A 88 -19.09 0.69 -4.79
CA TYR A 88 -18.76 1.53 -5.93
C TYR A 88 -19.18 0.80 -7.21
N VAL A 89 -19.85 1.56 -8.05
CA VAL A 89 -20.57 1.15 -9.26
C VAL A 89 -19.68 0.35 -10.20
N THR A 90 -20.26 -0.75 -10.68
CA THR A 90 -19.72 -1.69 -11.65
C THR A 90 -19.55 -1.06 -13.03
N GLU A 91 -18.32 -1.00 -13.55
CA GLU A 91 -18.05 -1.08 -14.99
C GLU A 91 -16.78 -1.92 -15.20
N GLN A 92 -16.95 -2.96 -16.00
CA GLN A 92 -15.98 -3.99 -16.32
C GLN A 92 -14.61 -3.40 -16.70
N THR A 93 -13.59 -3.68 -15.89
CA THR A 93 -12.17 -3.63 -16.30
C THR A 93 -11.41 -4.52 -15.33
N ASP A 94 -11.25 -5.81 -15.65
CA ASP A 94 -10.46 -6.78 -14.85
C ASP A 94 -9.10 -6.21 -14.37
N GLY A 95 -8.48 -5.32 -15.16
CA GLY A 95 -7.26 -4.61 -14.80
C GLY A 95 -7.39 -3.56 -13.69
N LYS A 96 -8.49 -2.78 -13.65
CA LYS A 96 -8.68 -1.75 -12.62
C LYS A 96 -8.88 -2.37 -11.25
N THR A 97 -9.65 -3.45 -11.17
CA THR A 97 -9.87 -4.19 -9.91
C THR A 97 -8.57 -4.82 -9.41
N ALA A 98 -7.77 -5.42 -10.30
CA ALA A 98 -6.50 -6.00 -9.92
C ALA A 98 -5.50 -4.94 -9.40
N GLU A 99 -5.37 -3.81 -10.07
CA GLU A 99 -4.52 -2.70 -9.63
C GLU A 99 -4.98 -2.10 -8.29
N GLU A 100 -6.28 -1.91 -8.10
CA GLU A 100 -6.83 -1.42 -6.83
C GLU A 100 -6.59 -2.41 -5.68
N MET A 101 -6.74 -3.72 -5.94
CA MET A 101 -6.43 -4.76 -4.96
C MET A 101 -4.95 -4.74 -4.57
N VAL A 102 -4.04 -4.54 -5.53
CA VAL A 102 -2.59 -4.44 -5.24
C VAL A 102 -2.29 -3.20 -4.42
N LYS A 103 -2.88 -2.05 -4.78
CA LYS A 103 -2.74 -0.82 -4.00
C LYS A 103 -3.25 -1.02 -2.57
N LYS A 104 -4.37 -1.70 -2.37
CA LYS A 104 -4.89 -2.01 -1.04
C LYS A 104 -3.94 -2.92 -0.25
N LYS A 105 -3.43 -3.99 -0.87
CA LYS A 105 -2.44 -4.88 -0.23
C LYS A 105 -1.13 -4.15 0.09
N ALA A 106 -0.66 -3.29 -0.80
CA ALA A 106 0.53 -2.47 -0.58
C ALA A 106 0.31 -1.48 0.55
N TYR A 107 -0.87 -0.84 0.62
CA TYR A 107 -1.26 0.01 1.75
C TYR A 107 -1.25 -0.77 3.06
N ASP A 108 -1.88 -1.94 3.11
CA ASP A 108 -1.95 -2.78 4.30
C ASP A 108 -0.54 -3.22 4.78
N ALA A 109 0.37 -3.52 3.85
CA ALA A 109 1.75 -3.87 4.15
C ALA A 109 2.58 -2.69 4.68
N VAL A 110 2.35 -1.49 4.15
CA VAL A 110 3.05 -0.25 4.50
C VAL A 110 2.51 0.40 5.78
N TYR A 111 1.22 0.18 6.06
CA TYR A 111 0.49 0.77 7.19
C TYR A 111 1.17 0.61 8.55
N PRO A 112 1.62 -0.58 9.00
CA PRO A 112 2.24 -0.74 10.32
C PRO A 112 3.53 0.09 10.48
N TYR A 113 4.25 0.37 9.40
CA TYR A 113 5.47 1.16 9.40
C TYR A 113 5.20 2.66 9.33
N LEU A 114 4.29 3.10 8.44
CA LEU A 114 4.04 4.53 8.21
C LEU A 114 2.99 5.16 9.12
N LEU A 115 2.19 4.37 9.84
CA LEU A 115 1.25 4.89 10.83
C LEU A 115 1.94 5.57 12.03
N PRO A 116 2.90 4.92 12.73
CA PRO A 116 3.53 5.49 13.92
C PRO A 116 4.37 6.73 13.63
N THR A 117 4.84 6.88 12.38
CA THR A 117 5.66 8.01 11.95
C THR A 117 4.84 9.29 11.67
N GLY A 118 3.51 9.19 11.69
CA GLY A 118 2.63 10.33 11.45
C GLY A 118 2.57 10.76 9.98
N TRP A 119 3.09 9.96 9.05
CA TRP A 119 3.02 10.24 7.60
C TRP A 119 1.65 9.89 7.02
N LEU A 120 0.98 8.84 7.50
CA LEU A 120 -0.37 8.51 7.05
C LEU A 120 -1.44 9.38 7.75
N SER A 121 -2.49 9.75 7.02
CA SER A 121 -3.65 10.41 7.61
C SER A 121 -4.50 9.37 8.34
N ARG A 122 -4.56 9.47 9.67
CA ARG A 122 -5.57 8.71 10.43
C ARG A 122 -6.91 9.36 10.12
N LYS A 123 -7.73 8.72 9.28
CA LYS A 123 -9.17 9.05 9.21
C LYS A 123 -9.78 8.62 10.54
N VAL A 124 -9.69 9.48 11.54
CA VAL A 124 -10.56 9.41 12.71
C VAL A 124 -11.93 9.79 12.17
N GLY A 125 -12.75 8.80 11.87
CA GLY A 125 -14.17 9.03 11.65
C GLY A 125 -14.69 9.62 12.95
N VAL A 126 -14.79 10.94 13.03
CA VAL A 126 -15.59 11.60 14.05
C VAL A 126 -17.00 11.12 13.76
N ARG A 127 -17.43 10.08 14.47
CA ARG A 127 -18.85 9.83 14.66
C ARG A 127 -19.32 11.04 15.44
N CYS A 128 -19.83 12.04 14.72
CA CYS A 128 -20.59 13.13 15.33
C CYS A 128 -21.87 12.50 15.90
N ASP A 129 -21.77 11.90 17.08
CA ASP A 129 -22.88 11.31 17.85
C ASP A 129 -23.64 12.39 18.64
N HIS A 130 -23.63 13.63 18.16
CA HIS A 130 -24.32 14.75 18.80
C HIS A 130 -25.34 15.36 17.86
N LYS A 131 -26.57 14.86 18.02
CA LYS A 131 -27.81 15.64 18.12
C LYS A 131 -27.60 17.14 17.84
N CYS A 132 -27.65 17.54 16.57
CA CYS A 132 -28.02 18.90 16.22
C CYS A 132 -29.51 19.06 16.53
N ARG A 133 -29.85 19.36 17.79
CA ARG A 133 -31.08 20.08 18.06
C ARG A 133 -30.85 21.51 17.62
N CYS A 134 -31.49 21.87 16.51
CA CYS A 134 -31.82 23.26 16.24
C CYS A 134 -32.65 23.77 17.42
N ASP A 135 -32.16 24.77 18.13
CA ASP A 135 -33.03 25.71 18.83
C ASP A 135 -32.48 27.11 18.54
N SER A 136 -33.18 27.75 17.62
CA SER A 136 -33.15 29.17 17.31
C SER A 136 -33.63 29.98 18.51
N LEU A 137 -32.83 30.97 18.94
CA LEU A 137 -33.25 32.19 19.62
C LEU A 137 -32.36 33.35 19.19
#